data_AF-A0A8T2M2I5-F1
#
_entry.id   AF-A0A8T2M2I5-F1
#
_cell.length_a   1.000
_cell.length_b   1.000
_cell.length_c   1.000
_cell.angle_alpha   90.00
_cell.angle_beta   90.00
_cell.angle_gamma   90.00
#
_symmetry.space_group_name_H-M   'P 1'
#
loop_
_entity.id
_entity.type
_entity.pdbx_description
1 polymer ?
#
loop_
_entity_poly.entity_id
_entity_poly.type
_entity_poly.pdbx_seq_one_letter_code
_entity_poly.pdbx_strand_id
1 'polypeptide(L)'
;LSVDQLSNARLGLIEGVSEAVLKDVIDGLRAANPPVLTGREANQIMQGNQVQEDRVGQLVDVVCKKGDVASGYENHWQDGATSHQINPQI
;
A
#
# COMPACT_ATOMS: atom_id res chain seq x y z
N LEU A 1 4.19 -10.82 13.12
CA LEU A 1 3.68 -9.58 13.76
C LEU A 1 2.16 -9.70 13.86
N SER A 2 1.55 -9.31 14.97
CA SER A 2 0.09 -9.12 15.02
C SER A 2 -0.29 -7.85 14.26
N VAL A 3 -1.51 -7.78 13.73
CA VAL A 3 -2.06 -6.59 13.04
C VAL A 3 -1.98 -5.34 13.94
N ASP A 4 -2.22 -5.49 15.25
CA ASP A 4 -2.10 -4.39 16.22
C ASP A 4 -0.67 -3.87 16.37
N GLN A 5 0.33 -4.76 16.28
CA GLN A 5 1.73 -4.36 16.35
C GLN A 5 2.18 -3.64 15.08
N LEU A 6 1.62 -4.04 13.93
CA LEU A 6 1.86 -3.38 12.66
C LEU A 6 1.24 -1.97 12.64
N SER A 7 0.03 -1.81 13.17
CA SER A 7 -0.64 -0.51 13.31
C SER A 7 0.13 0.44 14.25
N ASN A 8 0.63 -0.06 15.37
CA ASN A 8 1.44 0.76 16.28
C ASN A 8 2.79 1.14 15.67
N ALA A 9 3.44 0.22 14.95
CA ALA A 9 4.66 0.53 14.21
C ALA A 9 4.41 1.57 13.11
N ARG A 10 3.27 1.49 12.40
CA ARG A 10 2.85 2.47 11.39
C ARG A 10 2.72 3.86 12.00
N LEU A 11 2.06 4.01 13.15
CA LEU A 11 1.93 5.30 13.83
C LEU A 11 3.29 5.87 14.25
N GLY A 12 4.16 5.07 14.86
CA GLY A 12 5.50 5.51 15.25
C GLY A 12 6.38 5.92 14.06
N LEU A 13 6.22 5.26 12.91
CA LEU A 13 6.91 5.63 11.67
C LEU A 13 6.38 6.95 11.09
N ILE A 14 5.07 7.18 11.13
CA ILE A 14 4.43 8.41 10.67
C ILE A 14 4.96 9.62 11.45
N GLU A 15 5.07 9.51 12.78
CA GLU A 15 5.51 10.60 13.65
C GLU A 15 7.02 10.83 13.65
N GLY A 16 7.83 9.81 13.33
CA GLY A 16 9.29 9.83 13.58
C GLY A 16 10.20 9.75 12.36
N VAL A 17 9.69 9.41 11.17
CA VAL A 17 10.51 9.33 9.95
C VAL A 17 10.81 10.73 9.43
N SER A 18 11.98 10.94 8.84
CA SER A 18 12.29 12.15 8.07
C SER A 18 12.08 11.93 6.57
N GLU A 19 11.87 12.98 5.80
CA GLU A 19 11.66 12.86 4.35
C GLU A 19 12.84 12.16 3.63
N ALA A 20 14.07 12.36 4.11
CA ALA A 20 15.25 11.68 3.59
C ALA A 20 15.19 10.16 3.82
N VAL A 21 14.83 9.73 5.03
CA VAL A 21 14.67 8.30 5.36
C VAL A 21 13.52 7.69 4.57
N LEU A 22 12.41 8.41 4.39
CA LEU A 22 11.30 7.96 3.55
C LEU A 22 11.75 7.69 2.11
N LYS A 23 12.53 8.62 1.54
CA LYS A 23 13.09 8.45 0.19
C LYS A 23 14.02 7.25 0.10
N ASP A 24 14.94 7.09 1.05
CA ASP A 24 15.88 5.97 1.06
C ASP A 24 15.17 4.62 1.14
N VAL A 25 14.09 4.54 1.95
CA VAL A 25 13.25 3.34 2.03
C VAL A 25 12.57 3.06 0.69
N ILE A 26 11.99 4.07 0.04
CA ILE A 26 11.35 3.91 -1.27
C ILE A 26 12.35 3.45 -2.33
N ASP A 27 13.53 4.06 -2.37
CA ASP A 27 14.59 3.70 -3.31
C ASP A 27 15.09 2.27 -3.06
N GLY A 28 15.26 1.87 -1.80
CA GLY A 28 15.62 0.50 -1.41
C GLY A 28 14.57 -0.55 -1.81
N LEU A 29 13.28 -0.25 -1.59
CA LEU A 29 12.17 -1.14 -1.98
C LEU A 29 12.02 -1.26 -3.50
N ARG A 30 12.41 -0.23 -4.26
CA ARG A 30 12.47 -0.27 -5.73
C ARG A 30 13.69 -1.05 -6.23
N ALA A 31 14.81 -0.99 -5.52
CA ALA A 31 16.04 -1.69 -5.88
C ALA A 31 16.06 -3.17 -5.48
N ALA A 32 15.10 -3.62 -4.65
CA ALA A 32 14.93 -5.02 -4.30
C ALA A 32 14.70 -5.92 -5.52
N ASN A 33 14.99 -7.23 -5.38
CA ASN A 33 14.78 -8.21 -6.45
C ASN A 33 14.00 -9.44 -5.94
N PRO A 34 12.76 -9.67 -6.38
CA PRO A 34 11.99 -8.80 -7.27
C PRO A 34 11.64 -7.45 -6.61
N PRO A 35 11.42 -6.38 -7.40
CA PRO A 35 11.11 -5.07 -6.85
C PRO A 35 9.78 -5.11 -6.09
N VAL A 36 9.79 -4.61 -4.86
CA VAL A 36 8.59 -4.52 -4.03
C VAL A 36 7.69 -3.39 -4.56
N LEU A 37 8.29 -2.24 -4.85
CA LEU A 37 7.61 -1.10 -5.46
C LEU A 37 7.97 -0.96 -6.93
N THR A 38 6.95 -0.77 -7.76
CA THR A 38 7.13 -0.30 -9.13
C THR A 38 7.50 1.19 -9.14
N GLY A 39 8.12 1.65 -10.23
CA GLY A 39 8.41 3.09 -10.39
C GLY A 39 7.16 3.97 -10.33
N ARG A 40 6.00 3.46 -10.75
CA ARG A 40 4.72 4.18 -10.68
C ARG A 40 4.24 4.34 -9.23
N GLU A 41 4.26 3.26 -8.44
CA GLU A 41 3.86 3.29 -7.03
C GLU A 41 4.78 4.21 -6.22
N ALA A 42 6.11 4.12 -6.43
CA ALA A 42 7.08 4.99 -5.78
C ALA A 42 6.82 6.47 -6.10
N ASN A 43 6.54 6.80 -7.36
CA ASN A 43 6.25 8.18 -7.77
C ASN A 43 4.91 8.67 -7.19
N GLN A 44 3.89 7.81 -7.11
CA GLN A 44 2.61 8.15 -6.51
C GLN A 44 2.76 8.45 -5.01
N ILE A 45 3.55 7.67 -4.28
CA ILE A 45 3.82 7.92 -2.86
C ILE A 45 4.56 9.26 -2.67
N MET A 46 5.51 9.57 -3.56
CA MET A 46 6.32 10.78 -3.40
C MET A 46 5.61 12.07 -3.85
N GLN A 47 4.77 11.99 -4.88
CA GLN A 47 4.14 13.16 -5.48
C GLN A 47 2.66 13.32 -5.12
N GLY A 48 2.01 12.25 -4.64
CA GLY A 48 0.57 12.22 -4.41
C GLY A 48 0.11 13.00 -3.19
N ASN A 49 0.96 13.14 -2.16
CA ASN A 49 0.57 13.76 -0.90
C ASN A 49 1.43 14.98 -0.57
N GLN A 50 0.81 16.05 -0.07
CA GLN A 50 1.49 17.29 0.30
C GLN A 50 2.20 17.21 1.66
N VAL A 51 1.71 16.36 2.56
CA VAL A 51 2.24 16.21 3.92
C VAL A 51 3.00 14.89 4.04
N GLN A 52 4.11 14.90 4.79
CA GLN A 52 5.00 13.76 4.94
C GLN A 52 4.31 12.55 5.58
N GLU A 53 3.48 12.78 6.60
CA GLU A 53 2.74 11.77 7.35
C GLU A 53 1.86 10.92 6.42
N ASP A 54 1.14 11.57 5.51
CA ASP A 54 0.31 10.90 4.49
C ASP A 54 1.15 10.03 3.56
N ARG A 55 2.36 10.47 3.18
CA ARG A 55 3.26 9.68 2.33
C ARG A 55 3.76 8.44 3.06
N VAL A 56 4.12 8.56 4.34
CA VAL A 56 4.53 7.42 5.17
C VAL A 56 3.37 6.44 5.33
N GLY A 57 2.16 6.93 5.59
CA GLY A 57 0.96 6.11 5.67
C GLY A 57 0.71 5.32 4.37
N GLN A 58 0.75 6.00 3.22
CA GLN A 58 0.55 5.37 1.92
C GLN A 58 1.63 4.33 1.60
N LEU A 59 2.89 4.59 1.95
CA LEU A 59 3.96 3.61 1.80
C LEU A 59 3.66 2.33 2.57
N VAL A 60 3.30 2.46 3.86
CA VAL A 60 2.99 1.31 4.71
C VAL A 60 1.83 0.52 4.13
N ASP A 61 0.76 1.20 3.68
CA ASP A 61 -0.43 0.52 3.15
C ASP A 61 -0.11 -0.28 1.88
N VAL A 62 0.68 0.28 0.96
CA VAL A 62 1.10 -0.42 -0.27
C VAL A 62 1.95 -1.64 0.05
N VAL A 63 2.93 -1.50 0.95
CA VAL A 63 3.84 -2.61 1.31
C VAL A 63 3.08 -3.71 2.04
N CYS A 64 2.19 -3.37 2.96
CA CYS A 64 1.36 -4.35 3.67
C CYS A 64 0.48 -5.14 2.70
N LYS A 65 -0.22 -4.44 1.79
CA LYS A 65 -1.06 -5.10 0.77
C LYS A 65 -0.26 -6.08 -0.10
N LYS A 66 0.97 -5.72 -0.50
CA LYS A 66 1.83 -6.63 -1.27
C LYS A 66 2.32 -7.81 -0.44
N GLY A 67 2.60 -7.59 0.85
CA GLY A 67 2.91 -8.65 1.80
C GLY A 67 1.76 -9.65 1.97
N ASP A 68 0.52 -9.16 2.05
CA ASP A 68 -0.69 -9.99 2.14
C ASP A 68 -0.84 -10.86 0.89
N VAL A 69 -0.70 -10.28 -0.30
CA VAL A 69 -0.74 -11.03 -1.57
C VAL A 69 0.40 -12.06 -1.64
N ALA A 70 1.63 -11.66 -1.30
CA ALA A 70 2.79 -12.55 -1.36
C ALA A 70 2.72 -13.71 -0.36
N SER A 71 2.08 -13.48 0.80
CA SER A 71 1.86 -14.51 1.83
C SER A 71 0.63 -15.39 1.56
N GLY A 72 -0.12 -15.13 0.48
CA GLY A 72 -1.31 -15.88 0.12
C GLY A 72 -2.59 -15.47 0.88
N TYR A 73 -2.54 -14.37 1.63
CA TYR A 73 -3.71 -13.73 2.25
C TYR A 73 -4.43 -12.86 1.21
N GLU A 74 -4.99 -13.46 0.17
CA GLU A 74 -5.82 -12.77 -0.82
C GLU A 74 -7.28 -12.73 -0.35
N ASN A 75 -7.68 -11.66 0.35
CA ASN A 75 -9.10 -11.36 0.50
C ASN A 75 -9.64 -10.87 -0.85
N HIS A 76 -10.29 -11.79 -1.55
CA HIS A 76 -11.05 -11.57 -2.78
C HIS A 76 -12.22 -10.61 -2.50
N TRP A 77 -11.96 -9.29 -2.51
CA TRP A 77 -13.01 -8.30 -2.68
C TRP A 77 -13.39 -8.25 -4.15
N GLN A 78 -14.23 -9.21 -4.55
CA GLN A 78 -14.96 -9.16 -5.80
C GLN A 78 -15.83 -7.90 -5.81
N ASP A 79 -15.57 -7.05 -6.81
CA ASP A 79 -16.47 -6.00 -7.24
C ASP A 79 -17.85 -6.60 -7.58
N GLY A 80 -18.77 -6.55 -6.62
CA GLY A 80 -20.19 -6.83 -6.81
C GLY A 80 -20.91 -5.65 -7.43
N ALA A 81 -20.42 -5.11 -8.55
CA ALA A 81 -21.11 -4.11 -9.35
C ALA A 81 -21.32 -4.59 -10.79
N THR A 82 -21.97 -5.75 -10.94
CA THR A 82 -22.66 -6.10 -12.18
C THR A 82 -24.13 -6.36 -11.87
N SER A 83 -24.89 -5.29 -11.67
CA SER A 83 -26.33 -5.33 -11.87
C SER A 83 -26.62 -5.37 -13.37
N HIS A 84 -26.48 -6.56 -13.97
CA HIS A 84 -27.18 -6.86 -15.22
C HIS A 84 -28.51 -7.48 -14.83
N GLN A 85 -29.49 -6.61 -14.60
CA GLN A 85 -30.87 -7.02 -14.41
C GLN A 85 -31.34 -7.75 -15.66
N ILE A 86 -31.70 -9.01 -15.45
CA ILE A 86 -32.20 -9.95 -16.45
C ILE A 86 -33.50 -9.39 -17.04
N ASN A 87 -33.55 -9.37 -18.38
CA ASN A 87 -34.75 -9.13 -19.18
C ASN A 87 -35.72 -10.31 -19.01
N PRO A 88 -36.93 -10.14 -18.44
CA PRO A 88 -37.96 -11.15 -18.54
C PRO A 88 -38.73 -10.98 -19.85
N GLN A 89 -38.32 -11.75 -20.86
CA GLN A 89 -39.22 -12.14 -21.94
C GLN A 89 -40.14 -13.24 -21.43
N ILE A 90 -41.34 -12.89 -20.93
CA ILE A 90 -42.61 -13.61 -21.14
C ILE A 90 -43.75 -12.59 -21.06
#